data_AF-A0A6P8G0Z9-F1
#
_entry.id   AF-A0A6P8G0Z9-F1
#
_cell.length_a   1.000
_cell.length_b   1.000
_cell.length_c   1.000
_cell.angle_alpha   90.00
_cell.angle_beta   90.00
_cell.angle_gamma   90.00
#
_symmetry.space_group_name_H-M   'P 1'
#
loop_
_entity.id
_entity.type
_entity.pdbx_description
1 polymer ?
#
loop_
_entity_poly.entity_id
_entity_poly.type
_entity_poly.pdbx_seq_one_letter_code
_entity_poly.pdbx_strand_id
1 'polypeptide(L)'
;MSASAAKVGRKEQNSNHDGADETSEKEQQEAIEHIDEVQNEIDRLNEQASEEILKVEQKYNKLRQPFFQKRSELIAKIPNFWVTTFVNHPQVSALLGEEDEEALHYLTRVEVTEFEDIKSGYRIDFYFDENFYFENKILSKEFHLNESGDPSSKSTEIKWKAGKDLTKRTGQTQNKAGKKRQHEEPESFFTWFTDHSDAGADELGEVIKDDIWPNPLQYYLDDGEDD
;
A
#
# COMPACT_ATOMS: atom_id res chain seq x y z
N MET A 1 4.06 84.33 -54.91
CA MET A 1 5.53 84.41 -54.78
C MET A 1 5.95 83.81 -53.44
N SER A 2 7.16 83.27 -53.43
CA SER A 2 7.83 82.33 -52.51
C SER A 2 7.75 82.53 -50.99
N ALA A 3 7.84 81.39 -50.26
CA ALA A 3 8.71 81.07 -49.11
C ALA A 3 8.13 79.85 -48.34
N SER A 4 8.83 79.00 -47.58
CA SER A 4 10.18 78.43 -47.54
C SER A 4 10.08 77.18 -46.61
N ALA A 5 11.14 76.38 -46.52
CA ALA A 5 11.19 74.99 -46.06
C ALA A 5 11.03 74.70 -44.54
N ALA A 6 10.93 73.39 -44.25
CA ALA A 6 11.37 72.63 -43.06
C ALA A 6 10.31 72.21 -42.01
N LYS A 7 10.02 70.89 -41.97
CA LYS A 7 10.32 70.05 -40.78
C LYS A 7 10.24 68.55 -41.11
N VAL A 8 11.42 67.97 -41.30
CA VAL A 8 11.69 66.55 -41.05
C VAL A 8 11.57 66.31 -39.54
N GLY A 9 11.06 65.15 -39.16
CA GLY A 9 11.32 64.56 -37.85
C GLY A 9 10.17 64.62 -36.85
N ARG A 10 9.34 63.56 -36.86
CA ARG A 10 8.87 62.92 -35.61
C ARG A 10 8.24 61.57 -35.94
N LYS A 11 9.08 60.58 -36.18
CA LYS A 11 8.72 59.17 -36.13
C LYS A 11 9.78 58.49 -35.28
N GLU A 12 9.67 58.67 -33.97
CA GLU A 12 10.42 57.94 -32.95
C GLU A 12 10.03 58.53 -31.60
N GLN A 13 8.98 57.97 -30.99
CA GLN A 13 8.69 58.05 -29.56
C GLN A 13 7.43 57.22 -29.30
N ASN A 14 7.53 55.90 -29.49
CA ASN A 14 6.65 54.94 -28.79
C ASN A 14 7.11 53.47 -28.84
N SER A 15 8.41 53.18 -29.01
CA SER A 15 8.92 51.81 -29.21
C SER A 15 9.87 51.30 -28.11
N ASN A 16 9.93 51.99 -26.96
CA ASN A 16 10.89 51.63 -25.89
C ASN A 16 10.26 50.84 -24.73
N HIS A 17 8.96 50.53 -24.79
CA HIS A 17 8.30 49.72 -23.76
C HIS A 17 8.27 48.22 -24.13
N ASP A 18 8.06 47.88 -25.41
CA ASP A 18 7.97 46.49 -25.90
C ASP A 18 9.31 45.72 -25.83
N GLY A 19 10.45 46.37 -26.05
CA GLY A 19 11.74 45.67 -26.13
C GLY A 19 12.30 45.19 -24.78
N ALA A 20 11.84 45.76 -23.66
CA ALA A 20 12.23 45.32 -22.32
C ALA A 20 11.44 44.08 -21.88
N ASP A 21 10.17 44.00 -22.25
CA ASP A 21 9.33 42.79 -22.04
C ASP A 21 9.83 41.63 -22.91
N GLU A 22 10.12 41.84 -24.21
CA GLU A 22 10.67 40.78 -25.07
C GLU A 22 12.02 40.23 -24.59
N THR A 23 12.89 41.08 -24.02
CA THR A 23 14.18 40.65 -23.48
C THR A 23 13.99 39.83 -22.19
N SER A 24 13.09 40.27 -21.31
CA SER A 24 12.75 39.55 -20.08
C SER A 24 12.06 38.20 -20.36
N GLU A 25 11.20 38.13 -21.36
CA GLU A 25 10.56 36.88 -21.81
C GLU A 25 11.58 35.89 -22.39
N LYS A 26 12.57 36.37 -23.15
CA LYS A 26 13.65 35.53 -23.67
C LYS A 26 14.54 34.97 -22.57
N GLU A 27 14.93 35.80 -21.60
CA GLU A 27 15.71 35.36 -20.43
C GLU A 27 14.94 34.33 -19.59
N GLN A 28 13.63 34.54 -19.42
CA GLN A 28 12.75 33.57 -18.74
C GLN A 28 12.69 32.24 -19.49
N GLN A 29 12.55 32.26 -20.82
CA GLN A 29 12.49 31.04 -21.63
C GLN A 29 13.82 30.27 -21.58
N GLU A 30 14.96 30.96 -21.69
CA GLU A 30 16.29 30.35 -21.53
C GLU A 30 16.48 29.75 -20.14
N ALA A 31 15.96 30.41 -19.09
CA ALA A 31 16.01 29.86 -17.73
C ALA A 31 15.17 28.58 -17.59
N ILE A 32 13.99 28.52 -18.22
CA ILE A 32 13.14 27.32 -18.22
C ILE A 32 13.85 26.16 -18.93
N GLU A 33 14.49 26.42 -20.08
CA GLU A 33 15.25 25.41 -20.81
C GLU A 33 16.41 24.86 -19.98
N HIS A 34 17.18 25.72 -19.32
CA HIS A 34 18.24 25.26 -18.41
C HIS A 34 17.71 24.49 -17.19
N ILE A 35 16.54 24.87 -16.66
CA ILE A 35 15.89 24.13 -15.57
C ILE A 35 15.49 22.73 -16.05
N ASP A 36 14.94 22.60 -17.26
CA ASP A 36 14.59 21.31 -17.85
C ASP A 36 15.84 20.41 -18.03
N GLU A 37 16.94 20.96 -18.54
CA GLU A 37 18.22 20.25 -18.65
C GLU A 37 18.72 19.73 -17.29
N VAL A 38 18.66 20.57 -16.25
CA VAL A 38 19.03 20.17 -14.88
C VAL A 38 18.07 19.11 -14.34
N GLN A 39 16.77 19.24 -14.57
CA GLN A 39 15.76 18.27 -14.12
C GLN A 39 15.99 16.91 -14.78
N ASN A 40 16.36 16.86 -16.06
CA ASN A 40 16.71 15.63 -16.76
C ASN A 40 17.91 14.91 -16.12
N GLU A 41 18.92 15.63 -15.64
CA GLU A 41 20.05 15.00 -14.92
C GLU A 41 19.65 14.51 -13.52
N ILE A 42 18.77 15.23 -12.82
CA ILE A 42 18.20 14.80 -11.53
C ILE A 42 17.41 13.49 -11.72
N ASP A 43 16.57 13.42 -12.75
CA ASP A 43 15.74 12.25 -13.03
C ASP A 43 16.59 11.02 -13.36
N ARG A 44 17.69 11.20 -14.12
CA ARG A 44 18.67 10.12 -14.36
C ARG A 44 19.32 9.63 -13.07
N LEU A 45 19.70 10.52 -12.15
CA LEU A 45 20.25 10.13 -10.86
C LEU A 45 19.24 9.37 -10.01
N ASN A 46 17.98 9.79 -10.02
CA ASN A 46 16.89 9.11 -9.31
C ASN A 46 16.63 7.71 -9.88
N GLU A 47 16.68 7.54 -11.21
CA GLU A 47 16.56 6.24 -11.86
C GLU A 47 17.71 5.31 -11.47
N GLN A 48 18.96 5.80 -11.49
CA GLN A 48 20.13 5.03 -11.05
C GLN A 48 20.01 4.59 -9.59
N ALA A 49 19.62 5.50 -8.69
CA ALA A 49 19.39 5.17 -7.28
C ALA A 49 18.32 4.09 -7.10
N SER A 50 17.20 4.22 -7.84
CA SER A 50 16.10 3.25 -7.81
C SER A 50 16.53 1.87 -8.29
N GLU A 51 17.37 1.78 -9.32
CA GLU A 51 17.92 0.49 -9.78
C GLU A 51 18.88 -0.14 -8.76
N GLU A 52 19.72 0.67 -8.11
CA GLU A 52 20.66 0.17 -7.11
C GLU A 52 19.94 -0.37 -5.88
N ILE A 53 18.92 0.36 -5.39
CA ILE A 53 18.05 -0.09 -4.30
C ILE A 53 17.39 -1.42 -4.67
N LEU A 54 16.80 -1.52 -5.87
CA LEU A 54 16.15 -2.75 -6.33
C LEU A 54 17.12 -3.95 -6.36
N LYS A 55 18.36 -3.75 -6.85
CA LYS A 55 19.39 -4.80 -6.87
C LYS A 55 19.77 -5.24 -5.45
N VAL A 56 19.85 -4.31 -4.51
CA VAL A 56 20.13 -4.61 -3.10
C VAL A 56 18.98 -5.40 -2.47
N GLU A 57 17.74 -4.97 -2.67
CA GLU A 57 16.55 -5.67 -2.15
C GLU A 57 16.44 -7.08 -2.71
N GLN A 58 16.56 -7.26 -4.02
CA GLN A 58 16.55 -8.58 -4.67
C GLN A 58 17.62 -9.52 -4.10
N LYS A 59 18.83 -9.00 -3.85
CA LYS A 59 19.91 -9.77 -3.22
C LYS A 59 19.54 -10.20 -1.81
N TYR A 60 19.06 -9.28 -0.98
CA TYR A 60 18.75 -9.60 0.42
C TYR A 60 17.46 -10.42 0.57
N ASN A 61 16.49 -10.31 -0.33
CA ASN A 61 15.33 -11.20 -0.38
C ASN A 61 15.74 -12.66 -0.57
N LYS A 62 16.61 -12.92 -1.54
CA LYS A 62 17.17 -14.27 -1.76
C LYS A 62 17.95 -14.79 -0.56
N LEU A 63 18.70 -13.93 0.12
CA LEU A 63 19.45 -14.29 1.32
C LEU A 63 18.55 -14.55 2.54
N ARG A 64 17.43 -13.81 2.67
CA ARG A 64 16.46 -13.96 3.77
C ARG A 64 15.58 -15.20 3.60
N GLN A 65 15.24 -15.58 2.37
CA GLN A 65 14.34 -16.69 2.05
C GLN A 65 14.63 -18.00 2.82
N PRO A 66 15.86 -18.56 2.88
CA PRO A 66 16.11 -19.80 3.62
C PRO A 66 15.86 -19.66 5.13
N PHE A 67 16.04 -18.46 5.69
CA PHE A 67 15.75 -18.19 7.11
C PHE A 67 14.27 -18.05 7.37
N PHE A 68 13.51 -17.40 6.47
CA PHE A 68 12.05 -17.36 6.56
C PHE A 68 11.45 -18.76 6.43
N GLN A 69 11.91 -19.57 5.49
CA GLN A 69 11.44 -20.96 5.36
C GLN A 69 11.72 -21.78 6.64
N LYS A 70 12.94 -21.67 7.20
CA LYS A 70 13.28 -22.32 8.47
C LYS A 70 12.42 -21.80 9.63
N ARG A 71 12.10 -20.51 9.66
CA ARG A 71 11.20 -19.90 10.65
C ARG A 71 9.79 -20.47 10.52
N SER A 72 9.24 -20.57 9.31
CA SER A 72 7.92 -21.14 9.04
C SER A 72 7.83 -22.60 9.51
N GLU A 73 8.87 -23.40 9.30
CA GLU A 73 8.94 -24.80 9.79
C GLU A 73 8.98 -24.92 11.31
N LEU A 74 9.55 -23.93 12.01
CA LEU A 74 9.57 -23.88 13.47
C LEU A 74 8.24 -23.40 14.03
N ILE A 75 7.65 -22.35 13.44
CA ILE A 75 6.33 -21.82 13.80
C ILE A 75 5.26 -22.89 13.68
N ALA A 76 5.30 -23.74 12.64
CA ALA A 76 4.34 -24.83 12.45
C ALA A 76 4.31 -25.86 13.62
N LYS A 77 5.29 -25.83 14.53
CA LYS A 77 5.33 -26.69 15.73
C LYS A 77 4.71 -26.03 16.97
N ILE A 78 4.32 -24.76 16.87
CA ILE A 78 3.73 -23.96 17.94
C ILE A 78 2.25 -23.76 17.60
N PRO A 79 1.33 -24.47 18.27
CA PRO A 79 -0.09 -24.28 18.07
C PRO A 79 -0.51 -22.83 18.33
N ASN A 80 -1.49 -22.34 17.56
CA ASN A 80 -2.07 -21.01 17.71
C ASN A 80 -1.11 -19.83 17.52
N PHE A 81 0.12 -20.05 17.02
CA PHE A 81 1.12 -18.99 16.90
C PHE A 81 0.59 -17.74 16.19
N TRP A 82 -0.03 -17.90 15.01
CA TRP A 82 -0.48 -16.76 14.21
C TRP A 82 -1.71 -16.05 14.80
N VAL A 83 -2.69 -16.79 15.35
CA VAL A 83 -3.84 -16.14 15.98
C VAL A 83 -3.41 -15.36 17.22
N THR A 84 -2.54 -15.91 18.07
CA THR A 84 -1.97 -15.17 19.22
C THR A 84 -1.19 -13.93 18.75
N THR A 85 -0.36 -14.08 17.72
CA THR A 85 0.39 -12.94 17.12
C THR A 85 -0.56 -11.83 16.67
N PHE A 86 -1.65 -12.18 15.99
CA PHE A 86 -2.61 -11.20 15.47
C PHE A 86 -3.49 -10.57 16.55
N VAL A 87 -3.89 -11.32 17.57
CA VAL A 87 -4.65 -10.81 18.73
C VAL A 87 -3.79 -9.86 19.58
N ASN A 88 -2.48 -10.11 19.68
CA ASN A 88 -1.57 -9.23 20.42
C ASN A 88 -1.16 -7.99 19.61
N HIS A 89 -1.34 -7.97 18.29
CA HIS A 89 -0.98 -6.82 17.47
C HIS A 89 -2.06 -5.73 17.52
N PRO A 90 -1.77 -4.50 17.98
CA PRO A 90 -2.79 -3.47 18.27
C PRO A 90 -3.72 -3.13 17.08
N GLN A 91 -3.18 -3.04 15.87
CA GLN A 91 -3.99 -2.72 14.68
C GLN A 91 -4.76 -3.92 14.14
N VAL A 92 -4.25 -5.14 14.28
CA VAL A 92 -4.89 -6.33 13.70
C VAL A 92 -5.99 -6.81 14.64
N SER A 93 -5.75 -6.80 15.94
CA SER A 93 -6.74 -7.19 16.96
C SER A 93 -8.02 -6.35 16.89
N ALA A 94 -7.90 -5.06 16.56
CA ALA A 94 -9.03 -4.17 16.34
C ALA A 94 -9.93 -4.59 15.15
N LEU A 95 -9.44 -5.46 14.26
CA LEU A 95 -10.18 -5.97 13.09
C LEU A 95 -10.71 -7.41 13.31
N LEU A 96 -10.42 -8.03 14.45
CA LEU A 96 -10.86 -9.39 14.75
C LEU A 96 -12.13 -9.36 15.60
N GLY A 97 -13.22 -9.89 15.07
CA GLY A 97 -14.36 -10.31 15.90
C GLY A 97 -14.15 -11.70 16.50
N GLU A 98 -15.01 -12.08 17.44
CA GLU A 98 -14.93 -13.37 18.15
C GLU A 98 -14.94 -14.58 17.17
N GLU A 99 -15.86 -14.59 16.20
CA GLU A 99 -15.91 -15.66 15.18
C GLU A 99 -14.70 -15.65 14.22
N ASP A 100 -14.05 -14.49 14.04
CA ASP A 100 -12.84 -14.40 13.22
C ASP A 100 -11.66 -15.06 13.94
N GLU A 101 -11.52 -14.81 15.25
CA GLU A 101 -10.52 -15.48 16.10
C GLU A 101 -10.71 -17.00 16.12
N GLU A 102 -11.97 -17.47 16.23
CA GLU A 102 -12.30 -18.90 16.15
C GLU A 102 -11.88 -19.52 14.81
N ALA A 103 -12.07 -18.82 13.69
CA ALA A 103 -11.61 -19.27 12.39
C ALA A 103 -10.07 -19.24 12.27
N LEU A 104 -9.42 -18.22 12.86
CA LEU A 104 -7.97 -18.07 12.88
C LEU A 104 -7.26 -19.11 13.75
N HIS A 105 -7.94 -19.79 14.68
CA HIS A 105 -7.37 -20.97 15.35
C HIS A 105 -6.96 -22.10 14.38
N TYR A 106 -7.55 -22.13 13.18
CA TYR A 106 -7.17 -23.08 12.13
C TYR A 106 -6.04 -22.56 11.22
N LEU A 107 -5.56 -21.33 11.43
CA LEU A 107 -4.46 -20.74 10.68
C LEU A 107 -3.12 -21.36 11.12
N THR A 108 -2.54 -22.14 10.24
CA THR A 108 -1.30 -22.90 10.51
C THR A 108 -0.05 -22.19 10.01
N ARG A 109 -0.17 -21.39 8.96
CA ARG A 109 0.95 -20.66 8.36
C ARG A 109 0.46 -19.37 7.73
N VAL A 110 1.26 -18.32 7.88
CA VAL A 110 1.23 -17.12 7.06
C VAL A 110 2.53 -17.07 6.28
N GLU A 111 2.48 -16.66 5.02
CA GLU A 111 3.67 -16.46 4.18
C GLU A 111 3.52 -15.16 3.40
N VAL A 112 4.51 -14.27 3.51
CA VAL A 112 4.58 -13.05 2.69
C VAL A 112 5.65 -13.26 1.63
N THR A 113 5.26 -13.13 0.37
CA THR A 113 6.14 -13.30 -0.79
C THR A 113 6.14 -12.01 -1.61
N GLU A 114 7.29 -11.35 -1.70
CA GLU A 114 7.52 -10.26 -2.66
C GLU A 114 7.75 -10.86 -4.06
N PHE A 115 7.23 -10.21 -5.10
CA PHE A 115 7.46 -10.66 -6.48
C PHE A 115 8.91 -10.42 -6.93
N GLU A 116 9.36 -11.15 -7.96
CA GLU A 116 10.76 -11.05 -8.43
C GLU A 116 11.12 -9.64 -8.90
N ASP A 117 10.16 -9.00 -9.56
CA ASP A 117 10.13 -7.55 -9.69
C ASP A 117 9.40 -6.98 -8.47
N ILE A 118 10.18 -6.56 -7.46
CA ILE A 118 9.65 -6.08 -6.17
C ILE A 118 8.71 -4.88 -6.39
N LYS A 119 8.95 -4.09 -7.44
CA LYS A 119 8.07 -2.98 -7.84
C LYS A 119 6.66 -3.46 -8.24
N SER A 120 6.55 -4.68 -8.74
CA SER A 120 5.27 -5.26 -9.16
C SER A 120 4.38 -5.66 -7.99
N GLY A 121 4.88 -5.72 -6.75
CA GLY A 121 4.09 -5.94 -5.53
C GLY A 121 4.39 -7.23 -4.77
N TYR A 122 3.41 -7.72 -4.01
CA TYR A 122 3.57 -8.83 -3.07
C TYR A 122 2.29 -9.64 -2.88
N ARG A 123 2.43 -10.83 -2.29
CA ARG A 123 1.33 -11.72 -1.91
C ARG A 123 1.44 -12.14 -0.45
N ILE A 124 0.29 -12.23 0.21
CA ILE A 124 0.15 -12.80 1.55
C ILE A 124 -0.73 -14.05 1.44
N ASP A 125 -0.17 -15.19 1.83
CA ASP A 125 -0.84 -16.50 1.84
C ASP A 125 -1.16 -16.93 3.28
N PHE A 126 -2.42 -17.23 3.54
CA PHE A 126 -2.92 -17.74 4.82
C PHE A 126 -3.34 -19.19 4.66
N TYR A 127 -2.63 -20.10 5.31
CA TYR A 127 -2.85 -21.55 5.20
C TYR A 127 -3.71 -22.04 6.37
N PHE A 128 -4.81 -22.69 6.06
CA PHE A 128 -5.74 -23.21 7.04
C PHE A 128 -5.81 -24.73 7.00
N ASP A 129 -5.90 -25.33 8.20
CA ASP A 129 -6.36 -26.70 8.34
C ASP A 129 -7.86 -26.81 8.01
N GLU A 130 -8.35 -28.04 7.89
CA GLU A 130 -9.78 -28.29 7.72
C GLU A 130 -10.56 -27.68 8.90
N ASN A 131 -11.51 -26.81 8.58
CA ASN A 131 -12.23 -26.01 9.56
C ASN A 131 -13.75 -25.95 9.27
N PHE A 132 -14.53 -25.37 10.17
CA PHE A 132 -15.99 -25.33 10.06
C PHE A 132 -16.53 -24.20 9.16
N TYR A 133 -15.69 -23.25 8.73
CA TYR A 133 -16.14 -22.01 8.11
C TYR A 133 -16.11 -22.04 6.58
N PHE A 134 -15.03 -22.55 5.99
CA PHE A 134 -14.84 -22.56 4.53
C PHE A 134 -14.09 -23.80 4.04
N GLU A 135 -14.10 -24.04 2.73
CA GLU A 135 -13.44 -25.18 2.10
C GLU A 135 -12.00 -24.90 1.64
N ASN A 136 -11.60 -23.63 1.58
CA ASN A 136 -10.27 -23.21 1.15
C ASN A 136 -9.20 -23.71 2.13
N LYS A 137 -8.12 -24.30 1.60
CA LYS A 137 -6.90 -24.57 2.39
C LYS A 137 -5.96 -23.38 2.45
N ILE A 138 -6.09 -22.47 1.48
CA ILE A 138 -5.25 -21.28 1.37
C ILE A 138 -6.17 -20.13 0.97
N LEU A 139 -6.10 -19.02 1.70
CA LEU A 139 -6.62 -17.73 1.30
C LEU A 139 -5.43 -16.82 0.97
N SER A 140 -5.38 -16.33 -0.26
CA SER A 140 -4.31 -15.45 -0.72
C SER A 140 -4.87 -14.07 -1.00
N LYS A 141 -4.13 -13.02 -0.64
CA LYS A 141 -4.35 -11.64 -1.13
C LYS A 141 -3.06 -11.14 -1.77
N GLU A 142 -3.19 -10.64 -3.00
CA GLU A 142 -2.12 -10.11 -3.83
C GLU A 142 -2.31 -8.60 -3.99
N PHE A 143 -1.21 -7.87 -3.94
CA PHE A 143 -1.12 -6.44 -4.20
C PHE A 143 -0.17 -6.24 -5.37
N HIS A 144 -0.61 -5.47 -6.35
CA HIS A 144 0.13 -5.21 -7.58
C HIS A 144 0.22 -3.72 -7.86
N LEU A 145 1.37 -3.29 -8.38
CA LEU A 145 1.53 -1.98 -9.00
C LEU A 145 1.63 -2.16 -10.52
N ASN A 146 0.76 -1.50 -11.28
CA ASN A 146 0.83 -1.57 -12.74
C ASN A 146 1.96 -0.68 -13.31
N GLU A 147 2.21 -0.74 -14.62
CA GLU A 147 3.25 0.07 -15.29
C GLU A 147 3.02 1.59 -15.16
N SER A 148 1.77 2.02 -14.94
CA SER A 148 1.39 3.42 -14.70
C SER A 148 1.58 3.86 -13.24
N GLY A 149 1.90 2.93 -12.33
CA GLY A 149 1.99 3.19 -10.89
C GLY A 149 0.65 3.08 -10.16
N ASP A 150 -0.43 2.62 -10.79
CA ASP A 150 -1.72 2.45 -10.11
C ASP A 150 -1.73 1.14 -9.30
N PRO A 151 -2.09 1.19 -8.01
CA PRO A 151 -2.20 0.02 -7.16
C PRO A 151 -3.49 -0.76 -7.49
N SER A 152 -3.39 -2.09 -7.43
CA SER A 152 -4.52 -3.00 -7.55
C SER A 152 -4.37 -4.18 -6.62
N SER A 153 -5.49 -4.78 -6.20
CA SER A 153 -5.49 -5.95 -5.33
C SER A 153 -6.37 -7.06 -5.88
N LYS A 154 -6.00 -8.31 -5.57
CA LYS A 154 -6.75 -9.50 -5.94
C LYS A 154 -6.71 -10.50 -4.81
N SER A 155 -7.86 -11.10 -4.50
CA SER A 155 -7.98 -12.08 -3.43
C SER A 155 -8.55 -13.40 -3.91
N THR A 156 -8.30 -14.43 -3.12
CA THR A 156 -8.98 -15.71 -3.24
C THR A 156 -10.44 -15.56 -2.85
N GLU A 157 -11.36 -16.02 -3.70
CA GLU A 157 -12.77 -16.12 -3.33
C GLU A 157 -12.95 -17.18 -2.22
N ILE A 158 -13.55 -16.76 -1.11
CA ILE A 158 -13.80 -17.62 0.03
C ILE A 158 -15.02 -18.51 -0.25
N LYS A 159 -14.81 -19.82 -0.22
CA LYS A 159 -15.84 -20.85 -0.39
C LYS A 159 -16.44 -21.17 0.97
N TRP A 160 -17.29 -20.27 1.44
CA TRP A 160 -17.99 -20.41 2.71
C TRP A 160 -18.85 -21.67 2.75
N LYS A 161 -18.78 -22.40 3.86
CA LYS A 161 -19.71 -23.48 4.18
C LYS A 161 -21.08 -22.90 4.53
N ALA A 162 -22.12 -23.73 4.42
CA ALA A 162 -23.50 -23.29 4.58
C ALA A 162 -23.72 -22.58 5.93
N GLY A 163 -24.16 -21.31 5.88
CA GLY A 163 -24.46 -20.50 7.07
C GLY A 163 -23.23 -20.01 7.84
N LYS A 164 -22.04 -20.07 7.25
CA LYS A 164 -20.76 -19.71 7.90
C LYS A 164 -20.03 -18.54 7.25
N ASP A 165 -20.74 -17.77 6.43
CA ASP A 165 -20.19 -16.57 5.79
C ASP A 165 -20.04 -15.44 6.81
N LEU A 166 -18.81 -15.24 7.30
CA LEU A 166 -18.49 -14.25 8.33
C LEU A 166 -18.58 -12.81 7.84
N THR A 167 -18.56 -12.58 6.51
CA THR A 167 -18.74 -11.23 5.93
C THR A 167 -20.20 -10.79 5.96
N LYS A 168 -21.13 -11.73 6.11
CA LYS A 168 -22.59 -11.49 6.12
C LYS A 168 -23.17 -11.72 7.51
N ARG A 169 -22.66 -11.04 8.55
CA ARG A 169 -23.23 -11.19 9.90
C ARG A 169 -24.73 -10.87 9.90
N THR A 170 -25.52 -11.81 10.40
CA THR A 170 -27.00 -11.84 10.43
C THR A 170 -27.64 -10.84 11.41
N GLY A 171 -26.91 -9.84 11.89
CA GLY A 171 -27.33 -8.93 12.96
C GLY A 171 -27.49 -7.45 12.59
N GLN A 172 -26.99 -6.99 11.44
CA GLN A 172 -27.20 -5.60 10.99
C GLN A 172 -28.61 -5.39 10.39
N THR A 173 -29.65 -5.80 11.12
CA THR A 173 -30.95 -5.18 10.97
C THR A 173 -30.83 -3.72 11.40
N GLN A 174 -31.00 -2.83 10.43
CA GLN A 174 -31.21 -1.39 10.60
C GLN A 174 -32.39 -1.10 11.55
N ASN A 175 -32.18 -1.18 12.86
CA ASN A 175 -33.06 -0.57 13.84
C ASN A 175 -32.39 0.70 14.37
N LYS A 176 -32.33 1.74 13.52
CA LYS A 176 -32.03 3.13 13.92
C LYS A 176 -33.18 3.72 14.74
N ALA A 177 -33.49 3.13 15.89
CA ALA A 177 -34.45 3.68 16.83
C ALA A 177 -34.12 3.28 18.27
N GLY A 178 -33.16 3.99 18.88
CA GLY A 178 -33.12 4.18 20.33
C GLY A 178 -31.91 3.61 21.08
N LYS A 179 -31.13 4.54 21.64
CA LYS A 179 -30.34 4.42 22.89
C LYS A 179 -29.49 3.16 23.10
N LYS A 180 -28.21 3.29 22.76
CA LYS A 180 -27.00 3.27 23.64
C LYS A 180 -25.82 3.08 22.68
N ARG A 181 -24.62 3.55 23.04
CA ARG A 181 -23.39 3.20 22.32
C ARG A 181 -23.18 1.69 22.51
N GLN A 182 -23.82 0.87 21.67
CA GLN A 182 -23.42 -0.51 21.49
C GLN A 182 -22.06 -0.44 20.79
N HIS A 183 -21.11 -1.18 21.33
CA HIS A 183 -19.84 -1.45 20.69
C HIS A 183 -20.18 -2.03 19.31
N GLU A 184 -20.06 -1.23 18.24
CA GLU A 184 -20.14 -1.76 16.89
C GLU A 184 -18.94 -2.70 16.77
N GLU A 185 -19.22 -4.00 16.67
CA GLU A 185 -18.16 -4.96 16.41
C GLU A 185 -17.48 -4.58 15.10
N PRO A 186 -16.14 -4.70 15.02
CA PRO A 186 -15.43 -4.45 13.79
C PRO A 186 -15.97 -5.32 12.67
N GLU A 187 -15.93 -4.77 11.44
CA GLU A 187 -16.19 -5.57 10.24
C GLU A 187 -15.27 -6.80 10.27
N SER A 188 -15.80 -7.96 9.86
CA SER A 188 -15.04 -9.22 9.92
C SER A 188 -13.72 -9.09 9.17
N PHE A 189 -12.63 -9.60 9.74
CA PHE A 189 -11.32 -9.73 9.09
C PHE A 189 -11.42 -10.27 7.67
N PHE A 190 -12.33 -11.23 7.42
CA PHE A 190 -12.48 -11.87 6.12
C PHE A 190 -13.08 -10.95 5.04
N THR A 191 -13.64 -9.80 5.42
CA THR A 191 -14.08 -8.74 4.49
C THR A 191 -12.92 -8.18 3.69
N TRP A 192 -11.70 -8.20 4.25
CA TRP A 192 -10.46 -7.79 3.59
C TRP A 192 -10.13 -8.62 2.34
N PHE A 193 -10.65 -9.85 2.22
CA PHE A 193 -10.52 -10.66 1.00
C PHE A 193 -11.56 -10.31 -0.07
N THR A 194 -12.52 -9.44 0.22
CA THR A 194 -13.57 -9.02 -0.72
C THR A 194 -13.46 -7.55 -1.11
N ASP A 195 -12.86 -6.72 -0.26
CA ASP A 195 -12.63 -5.32 -0.54
C ASP A 195 -11.34 -5.11 -1.36
N HIS A 196 -11.53 -4.50 -2.52
CA HIS A 196 -10.49 -4.12 -3.48
C HIS A 196 -10.60 -2.64 -3.89
N SER A 197 -11.43 -1.86 -3.19
CA SER A 197 -11.81 -0.52 -3.62
C SER A 197 -10.67 0.50 -3.52
N ASP A 198 -9.75 0.32 -2.56
CA ASP A 198 -8.58 1.18 -2.38
C ASP A 198 -7.32 0.36 -2.03
N ALA A 199 -6.76 -0.31 -3.02
CA ALA A 199 -5.54 -1.09 -2.86
C ALA A 199 -4.30 -0.23 -2.51
N GLY A 200 -4.36 1.09 -2.76
CA GLY A 200 -3.28 2.02 -2.43
C GLY A 200 -3.27 2.47 -0.97
N ALA A 201 -4.41 2.34 -0.27
CA ALA A 201 -4.57 2.66 1.15
C ALA A 201 -4.78 1.40 2.01
N ASP A 202 -4.38 0.23 1.54
CA ASP A 202 -4.53 -1.02 2.30
C ASP A 202 -3.54 -1.07 3.49
N GLU A 203 -4.02 -0.64 4.66
CA GLU A 203 -3.20 -0.59 5.87
C GLU A 203 -2.86 -1.99 6.40
N LEU A 204 -3.79 -2.95 6.30
CA LEU A 204 -3.61 -4.29 6.87
C LEU A 204 -2.53 -5.09 6.13
N GLY A 205 -2.48 -4.98 4.80
CA GLY A 205 -1.45 -5.63 3.97
C GLY A 205 -0.05 -5.14 4.34
N GLU A 206 0.12 -3.82 4.45
CA GLU A 206 1.41 -3.23 4.85
C GLU A 206 1.77 -3.57 6.30
N VAL A 207 0.83 -3.56 7.24
CA VAL A 207 1.08 -3.99 8.63
C VAL A 207 1.58 -5.44 8.67
N ILE A 208 0.94 -6.36 7.94
CA ILE A 208 1.38 -7.75 7.92
C ILE A 208 2.76 -7.87 7.26
N LYS A 209 3.01 -7.17 6.15
CA LYS A 209 4.26 -7.25 5.38
C LYS A 209 5.46 -6.59 6.06
N ASP A 210 5.30 -5.37 6.58
CA ASP A 210 6.39 -4.52 7.03
C ASP A 210 6.62 -4.54 8.54
N ASP A 211 5.60 -4.93 9.33
CA ASP A 211 5.70 -4.96 10.79
C ASP A 211 5.69 -6.40 11.34
N ILE A 212 4.61 -7.15 11.09
CA ILE A 212 4.46 -8.49 11.66
C ILE A 212 5.42 -9.48 11.00
N TRP A 213 5.50 -9.50 9.67
CA TRP A 213 6.28 -10.51 8.95
C TRP A 213 7.77 -10.49 9.24
N PRO A 214 8.46 -9.34 9.40
CA PRO A 214 9.87 -9.32 9.75
C PRO A 214 10.16 -9.99 11.10
N ASN A 215 9.31 -9.78 12.11
CA ASN A 215 9.52 -10.32 13.46
C ASN A 215 8.21 -10.63 14.21
N PRO A 216 7.47 -11.70 13.83
CA PRO A 216 6.17 -11.98 14.45
C PRO A 216 6.29 -12.43 15.92
N LEU A 217 7.49 -12.88 16.32
CA LEU A 217 7.74 -13.34 17.68
C LEU A 217 7.62 -12.21 18.71
N GLN A 218 7.84 -10.94 18.31
CA GLN A 218 7.69 -9.81 19.23
C GLN A 218 6.26 -9.66 19.74
N TYR A 219 5.28 -9.87 18.86
CA TYR A 219 3.85 -9.80 19.21
C TYR A 219 3.38 -11.10 19.87
N TYR A 220 3.90 -12.26 19.45
CA TYR A 220 3.57 -13.54 20.08
C TYR A 220 3.98 -13.61 21.56
N LEU A 221 5.12 -13.00 21.92
CA LEU A 221 5.64 -12.98 23.29
C LEU A 221 5.19 -11.77 24.12
N ASP A 222 4.52 -10.81 23.49
CA ASP A 222 3.94 -9.68 24.20
C ASP A 222 2.64 -10.15 24.85
N ASP A 223 2.70 -10.40 26.15
CA ASP A 223 1.56 -10.91 26.93
C ASP A 223 0.51 -9.80 27.20
N GLY A 224 0.69 -8.60 26.65
CA GLY A 224 -0.21 -7.46 26.87
C GLY A 224 -0.20 -6.95 28.32
N GLU A 225 0.84 -7.27 29.10
CA GLU A 225 0.97 -6.90 30.53
C GLU A 225 1.72 -5.58 30.79
N ASP A 226 2.05 -4.79 29.77
CA ASP A 226 2.62 -3.44 29.95
C ASP A 226 1.61 -2.33 29.57
N ASP A 227 0.58 -2.14 30.42
CA ASP A 227 0.04 -0.82 30.88
C ASP A 227 -1.16 -0.94 31.85
#